data_AF-A0A1P8QMF2-F1
#
_entry.id   AF-A0A1P8QMF2-F1
#
_cell.length_a   1.000
_cell.length_b   1.000
_cell.length_c   1.000
_cell.angle_alpha   90.00
_cell.angle_beta   90.00
_cell.angle_gamma   90.00
#
_symmetry.space_group_name_H-M   'P 1'
#
loop_
_entity.id
_entity.type
_entity.pdbx_description
1 polymer ?
#
loop_
_entity_poly.entity_id
_entity_poly.type
_entity_poly.pdbx_seq_one_letter_code
_entity_poly.pdbx_strand_id
1 'polypeptide(L)' 'METEALERPADLTIWRTLPASSPLAQPERYDTLREALLAAKGALGDPSKQPWIITEEGEILSPNWIRTYVN' A
#
# COMPACT_ATOMS: atom_id res chain seq x y z
N MET A 1 15.49 -14.69 2.97
CA MET A 1 14.82 -13.88 4.01
C MET A 1 14.02 -12.70 3.45
N GLU A 2 14.45 -11.99 2.39
CA GLU A 2 13.60 -10.93 1.77
C GLU A 2 12.36 -11.46 1.04
N THR A 3 12.42 -12.68 0.48
CA THR A 3 11.27 -13.30 -0.18
C THR A 3 10.18 -13.74 0.79
N GLU A 4 10.53 -14.10 2.02
CA GLU A 4 9.58 -14.57 3.03
C GLU A 4 8.72 -13.41 3.53
N ALA A 5 9.28 -12.20 3.65
CA ALA A 5 8.52 -11.01 4.01
C ALA A 5 7.49 -10.62 2.94
N LEU A 6 7.78 -10.89 1.66
CA LEU A 6 6.85 -10.61 0.55
C LEU A 6 5.64 -11.55 0.52
N GLU A 7 5.78 -12.75 1.08
CA GLU A 7 4.70 -13.75 1.15
C GLU A 7 3.84 -13.61 2.41
N ARG A 8 4.16 -12.66 3.29
CA ARG A 8 3.34 -12.37 4.47
C ARG A 8 2.17 -11.44 4.15
N PRO A 9 1.06 -11.54 4.88
CA PRO A 9 -0.08 -10.65 4.70
C PRO A 9 0.28 -9.17 4.91
N ALA A 10 -0.44 -8.30 4.23
CA ALA A 10 -0.30 -6.86 4.39
C ALA A 10 -1.62 -6.13 4.13
N ASP A 11 -1.82 -5.03 4.85
CA ASP A 11 -3.01 -4.19 4.73
C ASP A 11 -2.66 -2.95 3.89
N LEU A 12 -3.30 -2.79 2.75
CA LEU A 12 -3.16 -1.64 1.87
C LEU A 12 -4.29 -0.65 2.11
N THR A 13 -3.94 0.60 2.43
CA THR A 13 -4.88 1.70 2.53
C THR A 13 -4.59 2.74 1.46
N ILE A 14 -5.57 3.05 0.61
CA ILE A 14 -5.42 4.05 -0.45
C ILE A 14 -6.08 5.36 -0.02
N TRP A 15 -5.28 6.29 0.49
CA TRP A 15 -5.74 7.61 0.87
C TRP A 15 -5.95 8.47 -0.37
N ARG A 16 -7.01 9.29 -0.37
CA ARG A 16 -7.24 10.28 -1.44
C ARG A 16 -6.82 11.66 -0.94
N THR A 17 -6.06 12.40 -1.74
CA THR A 17 -5.55 13.72 -1.33
C THR A 17 -6.62 14.80 -1.37
N LEU A 18 -7.58 14.76 -2.32
CA LEU A 18 -8.63 15.79 -2.45
C LEU A 18 -9.90 15.30 -3.19
N PRO A 19 -11.11 15.84 -2.87
CA PRO A 19 -11.50 16.50 -1.62
C PRO A 19 -12.01 15.50 -0.58
N ALA A 20 -11.78 15.86 0.70
CA ALA A 20 -11.90 15.09 1.94
C ALA A 20 -13.32 14.62 2.34
N SER A 21 -14.25 14.48 1.40
CA SER A 21 -15.63 14.02 1.67
C SER A 21 -15.83 12.52 1.43
N SER A 22 -14.81 11.80 0.92
CA SER A 22 -14.89 10.35 0.88
C SER A 22 -14.62 9.76 2.26
N PRO A 23 -15.40 8.75 2.70
CA PRO A 23 -15.12 8.02 3.93
C PRO A 23 -13.65 7.57 3.93
N LEU A 24 -13.05 7.53 5.12
CA LEU A 24 -11.71 6.98 5.33
C LEU A 24 -11.59 5.70 4.51
N ALA A 25 -10.59 5.65 3.63
CA ALA A 25 -10.37 4.47 2.82
C ALA A 25 -10.16 3.28 3.77
N GLN A 26 -10.98 2.24 3.60
CA GLN A 26 -10.84 1.05 4.42
C GLN A 26 -9.54 0.35 4.02
N PRO A 27 -8.73 -0.11 4.99
CA PRO A 27 -7.61 -0.97 4.67
C PRO A 27 -8.15 -2.23 4.00
N GLU A 28 -7.62 -2.52 2.81
CA GLU A 28 -7.86 -3.77 2.11
C GLU A 28 -6.73 -4.73 2.48
N ARG A 29 -7.10 -5.87 3.08
CA ARG A 29 -6.14 -6.89 3.48
C ARG A 29 -5.82 -7.78 2.30
N TYR A 30 -4.53 -7.93 2.02
CA TYR A 30 -3.99 -8.83 1.02
C TYR A 30 -3.30 -10.01 1.71
N ASP A 31 -3.37 -11.18 1.09
CA ASP A 31 -2.74 -12.40 1.59
C ASP A 31 -1.21 -12.30 1.53
N THR A 32 -0.69 -11.48 0.60
CA THR A 32 0.75 -11.24 0.45
C THR A 32 1.09 -9.76 0.29
N LEU A 33 2.23 -9.34 0.85
CA LEU A 33 2.81 -8.01 0.67
C LEU A 33 3.12 -7.73 -0.81
N ARG A 34 3.48 -8.76 -1.58
CA ARG A 34 3.63 -8.64 -3.03
C ARG A 34 2.36 -8.15 -3.71
N GLU A 35 1.20 -8.71 -3.38
CA GLU A 35 -0.07 -8.27 -3.97
C GLU A 35 -0.43 -6.85 -3.53
N ALA A 36 -0.24 -6.53 -2.26
CA ALA A 36 -0.42 -5.17 -1.76
C ALA A 36 0.46 -4.15 -2.51
N LEU A 37 1.72 -4.50 -2.79
CA LEU A 37 2.65 -3.66 -3.56
C LEU A 37 2.23 -3.50 -5.02
N LEU A 38 1.71 -4.55 -5.66
CA LEU A 38 1.18 -4.47 -7.03
C LEU A 38 -0.04 -3.56 -7.11
N ALA A 39 -0.97 -3.69 -6.17
CA ALA A 39 -2.15 -2.82 -6.06
C ALA A 39 -1.73 -1.37 -5.77
N ALA A 40 -0.77 -1.16 -4.86
CA ALA A 40 -0.21 0.15 -4.56
C ALA A 40 0.47 0.78 -5.79
N LYS A 41 1.21 0.01 -6.59
CA LYS A 41 1.81 0.49 -7.84
C LYS A 41 0.75 1.01 -8.81
N GLY A 42 -0.39 0.32 -8.93
CA GLY A 42 -1.54 0.78 -9.71
C GLY A 42 -2.11 2.11 -9.18
N ALA A 43 -2.18 2.27 -7.86
CA ALA A 43 -2.63 3.52 -7.23
C ALA A 43 -1.64 4.68 -7.39
N LEU A 44 -0.32 4.42 -7.37
CA LEU A 44 0.72 5.44 -7.55
C LEU A 44 0.69 6.13 -8.91
N GLY A 45 0.05 5.52 -9.92
CA GLY A 45 -0.19 6.15 -11.22
C GLY A 45 -1.15 7.34 -11.17
N ASP A 46 -1.93 7.47 -10.09
CA ASP A 46 -2.86 8.56 -9.87
C ASP A 46 -2.32 9.50 -8.78
N PRO A 47 -1.99 10.77 -9.09
CA PRO A 47 -1.47 11.73 -8.12
C PRO A 47 -2.48 12.08 -7.02
N SER A 48 -3.77 11.76 -7.22
CA SER A 48 -4.80 11.93 -6.20
C SER A 48 -4.83 10.79 -5.17
N LYS A 49 -4.10 9.70 -5.40
CA LYS A 49 -4.05 8.52 -4.54
C LYS A 49 -2.69 8.40 -3.85
N GLN A 50 -2.74 8.10 -2.56
CA GLN A 50 -1.58 7.80 -1.74
C GLN A 50 -1.76 6.41 -1.13
N PRO A 51 -1.11 5.38 -1.67
CA PRO A 51 -1.13 4.05 -1.10
C PRO A 51 -0.18 3.96 0.10
N TRP A 52 -0.69 3.45 1.21
CA TRP A 52 0.04 3.14 2.43
C TRP A 52 -0.12 1.65 2.71
N ILE A 53 0.97 0.93 2.92
CA ILE A 53 0.91 -0.50 3.27
C ILE A 53 1.37 -0.67 4.71
N ILE A 54 0.65 -1.48 5.48
CA ILE A 54 1.05 -1.93 6.80
C ILE A 54 1.31 -3.44 6.69
N THR A 55 2.53 -3.87 6.99
CA THR A 55 2.86 -5.30 6.98
C THR A 55 2.30 -6.00 8.22
N GLU A 56 2.24 -7.33 8.20
CA GLU A 56 1.89 -8.13 9.39
C GLU A 56 2.76 -7.81 10.62
N GLU A 57 4.02 -7.44 10.41
CA GLU A 57 4.95 -7.05 11.47
C GLU A 57 4.68 -5.64 12.02
N GLY A 58 3.71 -4.92 11.46
CA GLY A 58 3.38 -3.55 11.82
C GLY A 58 4.30 -2.51 11.16
N GLU A 59 5.07 -2.89 10.15
CA GLU A 59 5.91 -1.95 9.41
C GLU A 59 5.05 -1.12 8.46
N ILE A 60 5.26 0.20 8.46
CA ILE A 60 4.48 1.13 7.64
C ILE A 60 5.31 1.54 6.43
N LEU A 61 4.87 1.13 5.25
CA LEU A 61 5.44 1.49 3.97
C LEU A 61 4.71 2.70 3.40
N SER A 62 5.44 3.82 3.36
CA SER A 62 4.92 5.09 2.80
C SER A 62 4.84 5.05 1.27
N PRO A 63 3.97 5.88 0.64
CA PRO A 63 3.87 5.97 -0.82
C PRO A 63 5.22 6.22 -1.53
N ASN A 64 6.10 7.02 -0.91
CA ASN A 64 7.42 7.31 -1.43
C ASN A 64 8.34 6.09 -1.38
N TRP A 65 8.30 5.33 -0.28
CA TRP A 65 9.06 4.09 -0.16
C TRP A 65 8.61 3.07 -1.20
N ILE A 66 7.29 2.89 -1.34
CA ILE A 66 6.70 1.98 -2.33
C ILE A 66 7.14 2.40 -3.73
N ARG A 67 7.11 3.70 -4.04
CA ARG A 67 7.58 4.25 -5.33
C ARG A 67 9.03 3.89 -5.60
N THR A 68 9.91 3.98 -4.61
CA THR A 68 11.32 3.57 -4.76
C THR A 68 11.48 2.06 -4.96
N TYR A 69 10.63 1.26 -4.32
CA TYR A 69 10.70 -0.21 -4.38
C TYR A 69 10.15 -0.80 -5.69
N VAL A 70 9.07 -0.21 -6.22
CA VAL A 70 8.36 -0.74 -7.40
C VAL A 70 8.83 -0.16 -8.74
N ASN A 71 9.77 0.79 -8.71
CA ASN A 71 10.32 1.52 -9.86
C ASN A 71 11.67 0.96 -10.28
#